data_AF-B9K9K2-F1
#
_entry.id   AF-B9K9K2-F1
#
_cell.length_a   1.000
_cell.length_b   1.000
_cell.length_c   1.000
_cell.angle_alpha   90.00
_cell.angle_beta   90.00
_cell.angle_gamma   90.00
#
_symmetry.space_group_name_H-M   'P 1'
#
loop_
_entity.id
_entity.type
_entity.pdbx_description
1 polymer ?
#
loop_
_entity_poly.entity_id
_entity_poly.type
_entity_poly.pdbx_seq_one_letter_code
_entity_poly.pdbx_strand_id
1 'polypeptide(L)' 'MIYIGVALMCLGTFFALIKRDFYLKIHFIGISDTVGSLFVVFNFWEDVSRTVLMMVILLVWGPFISHVIARMYTEGSS' A
#
# COMPACT_ATOMS: atom_id res chain seq x y z
N MET A 1 -13.66 -5.12 -9.72
CA MET A 1 -12.33 -4.55 -9.40
C MET A 1 -12.22 -4.16 -7.93
N ILE A 2 -13.17 -3.41 -7.38
CA ILE A 2 -13.16 -3.02 -5.96
C ILE A 2 -13.01 -4.21 -5.00
N TYR A 3 -13.83 -5.27 -5.14
CA TYR A 3 -13.73 -6.46 -4.29
C TYR A 3 -12.36 -7.14 -4.35
N ILE A 4 -11.71 -7.12 -5.51
CA ILE A 4 -10.37 -7.71 -5.70
C ILE A 4 -9.33 -6.83 -5.01
N GLY A 5 -9.41 -5.51 -5.16
CA GLY A 5 -8.51 -4.57 -4.49
C GLY A 5 -8.61 -4.66 -2.97
N VAL A 6 -9.82 -4.72 -2.44
CA VAL A 6 -10.08 -4.88 -0.99
C VAL A 6 -9.61 -6.25 -0.50
N ALA A 7 -9.90 -7.33 -1.24
CA ALA A 7 -9.41 -8.66 -0.87
C ALA A 7 -7.88 -8.71 -0.85
N LEU A 8 -7.21 -8.06 -1.81
CA LEU A 8 -5.76 -7.96 -1.85
C LEU A 8 -5.23 -7.23 -0.61
N MET A 9 -5.77 -6.05 -0.27
CA MET A 9 -5.43 -5.29 0.94
C MET A 9 -5.57 -6.13 2.22
N CYS A 10 -6.66 -6.88 2.35
CA CYS A 10 -6.89 -7.78 3.47
C CYS A 10 -5.85 -8.90 3.51
N LEU A 11 -5.51 -9.51 2.37
CA LEU A 11 -4.50 -10.56 2.28
C LEU A 11 -3.10 -10.06 2.63
N GLY A 12 -2.69 -8.88 2.17
CA GLY A 12 -1.40 -8.30 2.52
C GLY A 12 -1.27 -8.00 4.01
N THR A 13 -2.35 -7.50 4.61
CA THR A 13 -2.42 -7.27 6.06
C THR A 13 -2.30 -8.60 6.82
N PHE A 14 -3.02 -9.64 6.39
CA PHE A 14 -2.93 -10.97 6.98
C PHE A 14 -1.52 -11.56 6.87
N PHE A 15 -0.87 -11.45 5.71
CA PHE A 15 0.49 -11.93 5.50
C PHE A 15 1.51 -11.21 6.41
N ALA A 16 1.32 -9.91 6.62
CA ALA A 16 2.17 -9.14 7.52
C ALA A 16 1.98 -9.49 9.00
N LEU A 17 0.81 -9.98 9.42
CA LEU A 17 0.66 -10.52 10.77
C LEU A 17 1.52 -11.78 10.99
N ILE A 18 1.66 -12.63 9.96
CA ILE A 18 2.39 -13.90 10.04
C ILE A 18 3.92 -13.71 10.02
N LYS A 19 4.45 -12.75 9.27
CA LYS A 19 5.91 -12.54 9.14
C LYS A 19 6.53 -12.06 10.46
N ARG A 20 7.75 -12.51 10.80
CA ARG A 20 8.47 -12.04 12.01
C ARG A 20 9.30 -10.80 11.74
N ASP A 21 9.97 -10.72 10.60
CA ASP A 21 10.79 -9.58 10.21
C ASP A 21 9.97 -8.32 9.93
N PHE A 22 10.27 -7.24 10.67
CA PHE A 22 9.57 -5.96 10.57
C PHE A 22 9.63 -5.39 9.14
N TYR A 23 10.81 -5.35 8.51
CA TYR A 23 10.95 -4.86 7.13
C TYR A 23 10.09 -5.63 6.13
N LEU A 24 10.00 -6.96 6.27
CA LEU A 24 9.13 -7.76 5.42
C LEU A 24 7.65 -7.45 5.68
N LYS A 25 7.24 -7.24 6.94
CA LYS A 25 5.85 -6.84 7.25
C LYS A 25 5.47 -5.55 6.53
N ILE A 26 6.30 -4.50 6.67
CA ILE A 26 6.01 -3.19 6.07
C ILE A 26 6.02 -3.28 4.55
N HIS A 27 6.97 -4.04 3.96
CA HIS A 27 7.06 -4.20 2.52
C HIS A 27 5.83 -4.88 1.93
N PHE A 28 5.35 -5.96 2.57
CA PHE A 28 4.13 -6.65 2.15
C PHE A 28 2.88 -5.79 2.31
N ILE A 29 2.75 -5.06 3.43
CA ILE A 29 1.65 -4.10 3.63
C ILE A 29 1.69 -3.01 2.56
N GLY A 30 2.85 -2.39 2.35
CA GLY A 30 3.01 -1.30 1.39
C GLY A 30 2.66 -1.71 -0.03
N ILE A 31 3.17 -2.85 -0.52
CA ILE A 31 2.84 -3.35 -1.86
C ILE A 31 1.34 -3.65 -1.96
N SER A 32 0.80 -4.38 -0.98
CA SER A 32 -0.58 -4.80 -1.02
C SER A 32 -1.57 -3.64 -0.96
N ASP A 33 -1.28 -2.62 -0.16
CA ASP A 33 -2.09 -1.43 -0.01
C ASP A 33 -2.03 -0.55 -1.26
N THR A 34 -0.82 -0.38 -1.83
CA THR A 34 -0.65 0.38 -3.08
C THR A 34 -1.35 -0.33 -4.23
N VAL A 35 -1.09 -1.61 -4.48
CA VAL A 35 -1.73 -2.33 -5.60
C VAL A 35 -3.24 -2.44 -5.41
N GLY A 36 -3.71 -2.72 -4.18
CA GLY A 36 -5.13 -2.83 -3.89
C GLY A 36 -5.88 -1.51 -4.09
N SER A 37 -5.30 -0.40 -3.64
CA SER A 37 -5.89 0.93 -3.83
C SER A 37 -5.93 1.34 -5.30
N LEU A 38 -4.92 1.00 -6.10
CA LEU A 38 -4.98 1.20 -7.56
C LEU A 38 -6.19 0.47 -8.16
N PHE A 39 -6.41 -0.81 -7.83
CA PHE A 39 -7.57 -1.58 -8.31
C PHE A 39 -8.92 -0.97 -7.90
N VAL A 40 -8.99 -0.31 -6.74
CA VAL A 40 -10.19 0.41 -6.29
C VAL A 40 -10.37 1.69 -7.11
N VAL A 41 -9.31 2.49 -7.27
CA VAL A 41 -9.33 3.77 -8.00
C VAL A 41 -9.63 3.58 -9.49
N PHE A 42 -9.14 2.50 -10.09
CA PHE A 42 -9.46 2.11 -11.47
C PHE A 42 -10.97 1.99 -11.75
N ASN A 43 -11.81 1.84 -10.72
CA ASN A 43 -13.26 1.75 -10.90
C ASN A 43 -13.91 3.10 -11.23
N PHE A 44 -13.26 4.23 -10.91
CA PHE A 44 -13.79 5.58 -11.09
C PHE A 44 -13.39 6.18 -12.45
N TRP A 45 -13.56 5.42 -13.53
CA TRP A 45 -13.06 5.81 -14.86
C TRP A 45 -13.82 6.96 -15.54
N GLU A 46 -14.97 7.35 -15.00
CA GLU A 46 -15.79 8.46 -15.53
C GLU A 46 -15.03 9.79 -15.51
N ASP A 47 -14.21 10.04 -14.47
CA ASP A 47 -13.36 11.23 -14.34
C ASP A 47 -11.88 10.88 -14.50
N VAL A 48 -11.45 10.69 -15.75
CA VAL A 48 -10.08 10.24 -16.07
C VAL A 48 -9.00 11.12 -15.44
N SER A 49 -9.15 12.45 -15.47
CA SER A 49 -8.16 13.39 -14.91
C SER A 49 -7.99 13.21 -13.40
N ARG A 50 -9.11 13.04 -12.67
CA ARG A 50 -9.12 12.80 -11.22
C ARG A 50 -8.52 11.44 -10.88
N THR A 51 -8.86 10.42 -11.64
CA THR A 51 -8.36 9.05 -11.47
C THR A 51 -6.85 8.98 -11.70
N VAL A 52 -6.34 9.60 -12.76
CA VAL A 52 -4.88 9.68 -13.02
C VAL A 52 -4.16 10.41 -11.87
N LEU A 53 -4.70 11.52 -11.39
CA LEU A 53 -4.10 12.26 -10.29
C LEU A 53 -4.07 11.44 -8.99
N MET A 54 -5.14 10.71 -8.66
CA MET A 54 -5.18 9.80 -7.52
C MET A 54 -4.16 8.67 -7.65
N MET A 55 -4.01 8.08 -8.84
CA MET A 55 -3.04 7.01 -9.10
C MET A 55 -1.60 7.48 -8.87
N VAL A 56 -1.25 8.67 -9.36
CA VAL A 56 0.09 9.26 -9.15
C VAL A 56 0.35 9.50 -7.66
N ILE A 57 -0.62 10.07 -6.94
CA ILE A 57 -0.49 10.30 -5.49
C ILE A 57 -0.27 8.97 -4.76
N LEU A 58 -1.08 7.94 -5.05
CA LEU A 58 -0.96 6.64 -4.39
C LEU A 58 0.40 5.97 -4.65
N LEU A 59 0.91 6.04 -5.88
CA LEU A 59 2.20 5.46 -6.25
C LEU A 59 3.40 6.13 -5.57
N VAL A 60 3.30 7.43 -5.27
CA VAL A 60 4.35 8.15 -4.54
C VAL A 60 4.21 7.94 -3.03
N TRP A 61 2.98 8.04 -2.53
CA TRP A 61 2.68 8.03 -1.10
C TRP A 61 2.91 6.67 -0.45
N GLY A 62 2.54 5.57 -1.12
CA GLY A 62 2.72 4.20 -0.61
C GLY A 62 4.18 3.88 -0.24
N PRO A 63 5.14 3.98 -1.18
CA PRO A 63 6.56 3.76 -0.90
C PRO A 63 7.13 4.76 0.11
N PHE A 64 6.68 6.01 0.06
CA PHE A 64 7.13 7.04 1.00
C PHE A 64 6.79 6.69 2.45
N ILE A 65 5.56 6.27 2.73
CA ILE A 65 5.17 5.82 4.08
C ILE A 65 6.02 4.63 4.52
N SER A 66 6.15 3.61 3.66
CA SER A 66 6.95 2.42 4.01
C SER A 66 8.40 2.78 4.34
N HIS A 67 8.99 3.73 3.61
CA HIS A 67 10.34 4.23 3.86
C HIS A 67 10.44 4.99 5.19
N VAL A 68 9.49 5.90 5.48
CA VAL A 68 9.48 6.67 6.74
C VAL A 68 9.33 5.74 7.95
N ILE A 69 8.42 4.76 7.89
CA ILE A 69 8.22 3.80 8.99
C ILE A 69 9.49 2.95 9.21
N ALA A 70 10.11 2.47 8.13
CA ALA A 70 11.35 1.71 8.23
C ALA A 70 12.48 2.52 8.89
N ARG A 71 12.62 3.80 8.51
CA ARG A 71 13.62 4.70 9.09
C ARG A 71 13.37 4.97 10.57
N MET A 72 12.13 5.23 10.97
CA MET A 72 11.79 5.45 12.38
C MET A 72 12.09 4.22 13.24
N TYR A 73 11.87 3.02 12.70
CA TYR A 73 12.19 1.77 13.40
C TYR A 73 13.70 1.56 13.56
N THR A 74 14.51 1.91 12.56
CA THR A 74 15.97 1.86 12.70
C THR A 74 16.49 2.83 13.75
N GLU A 75 15.97 4.06 13.78
CA GLU A 75 16.41 5.11 14.71
C GLU A 75 15.92 4.86 16.15
N GLY A 76 14.77 4.22 16.34
CA GLY A 76 14.23 3.87 17.66
C GLY A 76 14.76 2.56 18.26
N SER A 77 15.52 1.77 17.49
CA SER A 77 16.12 0.51 17.94
C SER A 77 17.58 0.65 18.41
N SER A 78 18.15 1.86 18.35
CA SER A 78 19.49 2.21 18.89
C SER A 78 19.37 2.83 20.28
#